data_AF-A0A965D1K9-F1
#
_entry.id   AF-A0A965D1K9-F1
#
_cell.length_a   1.000
_cell.length_b   1.000
_cell.length_c   1.000
_cell.angle_alpha   90.00
_cell.angle_beta   90.00
_cell.angle_gamma   90.00
#
_symmetry.space_group_name_H-M   'P 1'
#
loop_
_entity.id
_entity.type
_entity.pdbx_description
1 polymer ?
#
loop_
_entity_poly.entity_id
_entity_poly.type
_entity_poly.pdbx_seq_one_letter_code
_entity_poly.pdbx_strand_id
1 'polypeptide(L)'
;MIDFQNEKKLILEYYASLDASDADLEKIVGSVTDTTYLWRGYHPFGELDRTRVVTDFWRPLRASLTSLQRRQDIFFAGQNEIDGGQSVWVVSMGHLMGLFDHPWLGIAPTGKMAFLRYCEFNRVKNGKIIETAMYFDIPHLMIQAGQNPFPPATAAHMVQPGPMTHDGLLFDAQDPTEGQKTLATINKMITDLGQWNSGLSLEDELRRTWCEDMIWWGPAGIGATYTIERYAKQHSGPFRAAFKERSKTNHICRLAEGHYGGFFGWPNFTAKPSGGFMGMPASDKAGEFRVIDIYRRHGDKLAENWIFIDLLHFWKQQGLDVLARHQSISASPRV
;
A
#
# COMPACT_ATOMS: atom_id res chain seq x y z
N MET A 1 -16.09 26.50 -0.24
CA MET A 1 -16.25 25.04 -0.14
C MET A 1 -14.84 24.47 -0.22
N ILE A 2 -14.43 23.56 0.67
CA ILE A 2 -13.12 22.92 0.51
C ILE A 2 -13.27 21.96 -0.66
N ASP A 3 -12.56 22.22 -1.75
CA ASP A 3 -12.40 21.28 -2.86
C ASP A 3 -10.90 21.04 -3.10
N PHE A 4 -10.57 19.88 -3.66
CA PHE A 4 -9.19 19.44 -3.91
C PHE A 4 -8.86 19.41 -5.40
N GLN A 5 -9.57 20.20 -6.22
CA GLN A 5 -9.55 20.05 -7.67
C GLN A 5 -8.19 20.40 -8.27
N ASN A 6 -7.50 21.40 -7.71
CA ASN A 6 -6.17 21.79 -8.17
C ASN A 6 -5.12 20.70 -7.88
N GLU A 7 -5.15 20.13 -6.69
CA GLU A 7 -4.24 19.05 -6.28
C GLU A 7 -4.51 17.77 -7.08
N LYS A 8 -5.78 17.41 -7.26
CA LYS A 8 -6.17 16.27 -8.11
C LYS A 8 -5.70 16.46 -9.54
N LYS A 9 -5.95 17.64 -10.13
CA LYS A 9 -5.52 17.97 -11.48
C LYS A 9 -4.00 17.85 -11.64
N LEU A 10 -3.24 18.40 -10.70
CA LEU A 10 -1.77 18.28 -10.70
C LEU A 10 -1.31 16.83 -10.76
N ILE A 11 -1.90 15.95 -9.96
CA ILE A 11 -1.51 14.53 -9.91
C ILE A 11 -1.96 13.77 -11.17
N LEU A 12 -3.14 14.07 -11.72
CA LEU A 12 -3.60 13.45 -12.96
C LEU A 12 -2.73 13.87 -14.16
N GLU A 13 -2.38 15.15 -14.27
CA GLU A 13 -1.48 15.66 -15.31
C GLU A 13 -0.06 15.09 -15.15
N TYR A 14 0.40 14.94 -13.91
CA TYR A 14 1.66 14.27 -13.60
C TYR A 14 1.65 12.81 -14.09
N TYR A 15 0.65 12.03 -13.73
CA TYR A 15 0.55 10.63 -14.17
C TYR A 15 0.44 10.51 -15.69
N ALA A 16 -0.40 11.33 -16.34
CA ALA A 16 -0.53 11.33 -17.79
C ALA A 16 0.82 11.60 -18.48
N SER A 17 1.60 12.55 -17.95
CA SER A 17 2.93 12.88 -18.48
C SER A 17 3.95 11.76 -18.21
N LEU A 18 3.95 11.23 -16.97
CA LEU A 18 4.87 10.18 -16.54
C LEU A 18 4.66 8.87 -17.31
N ASP A 19 3.40 8.55 -17.61
CA ASP A 19 3.01 7.29 -18.25
C ASP A 19 3.12 7.35 -19.78
N ALA A 20 3.39 8.52 -20.39
CA ALA A 20 3.61 8.66 -21.84
C ALA A 20 4.82 7.86 -22.34
N SER A 21 4.74 7.27 -23.53
CA SER A 21 5.77 6.35 -24.07
C SER A 21 7.13 7.01 -24.32
N ASP A 22 7.14 8.30 -24.62
CA ASP A 22 8.31 9.14 -24.91
C ASP A 22 8.63 10.11 -23.76
N ALA A 23 8.11 9.84 -22.55
CA ALA A 23 8.26 10.71 -21.40
C ALA A 23 9.72 10.97 -21.01
N ASP A 24 10.11 12.24 -20.97
CA ASP A 24 11.34 12.70 -20.32
C ASP A 24 11.13 12.75 -18.81
N LEU A 25 11.41 11.63 -18.14
CA LEU A 25 11.16 11.44 -16.72
C LEU A 25 11.87 12.47 -15.83
N GLU A 26 13.11 12.86 -16.18
CA GLU A 26 13.87 13.85 -15.39
C GLU A 26 13.21 15.22 -15.47
N LYS A 27 12.84 15.65 -16.68
CA LYS A 27 12.14 16.92 -16.89
C LYS A 27 10.78 16.94 -16.21
N ILE A 28 10.00 15.87 -16.35
CA ILE A 28 8.65 15.76 -15.78
C ILE A 28 8.73 15.84 -14.25
N VAL A 29 9.50 14.95 -13.61
CA VAL A 29 9.64 14.93 -12.14
C VAL A 29 10.23 16.26 -11.66
N GLY A 30 11.27 16.79 -12.30
CA GLY A 30 11.87 18.08 -11.95
C GLY A 30 10.91 19.27 -12.07
N SER A 31 9.95 19.21 -12.99
CA SER A 31 8.96 20.29 -13.21
C SER A 31 7.78 20.25 -12.23
N VAL A 32 7.41 19.08 -11.71
CA VAL A 32 6.21 18.93 -10.86
C VAL A 32 6.56 18.83 -9.36
N THR A 33 7.76 18.35 -9.05
CA THR A 33 8.24 18.21 -7.68
C THR A 33 8.96 19.48 -7.19
N ASP A 34 8.93 19.70 -5.89
CA ASP A 34 9.72 20.73 -5.21
C ASP A 34 11.21 20.33 -5.11
N THR A 35 12.10 21.29 -4.87
CA THR A 35 13.53 21.00 -4.66
C THR A 35 13.81 20.22 -3.38
N THR A 36 12.90 20.26 -2.40
CA THR A 36 12.96 19.51 -1.14
C THR A 36 12.18 18.19 -1.19
N TYR A 37 11.81 17.74 -2.40
CA TYR A 37 11.00 16.55 -2.60
C TYR A 37 11.58 15.30 -1.95
N LEU A 38 10.73 14.60 -1.19
CA LEU A 38 11.04 13.33 -0.54
C LEU A 38 10.08 12.25 -1.03
N TRP A 39 10.63 11.24 -1.70
CA TRP A 39 9.90 10.03 -2.07
C TRP A 39 10.24 8.90 -1.11
N ARG A 40 9.23 8.25 -0.55
CA ARG A 40 9.35 7.05 0.29
C ARG A 40 8.75 5.89 -0.46
N GLY A 41 9.50 4.80 -0.60
CA GLY A 41 8.95 3.59 -1.16
C GLY A 41 9.49 2.32 -0.55
N TYR A 42 8.72 1.25 -0.72
CA TYR A 42 9.00 -0.04 -0.14
C TYR A 42 10.41 -0.54 -0.38
N HIS A 43 10.86 -1.41 0.53
CA HIS A 43 12.12 -2.11 0.34
C HIS A 43 12.19 -2.70 -1.08
N PRO A 44 13.27 -2.44 -1.85
CA PRO A 44 14.57 -1.95 -1.39
C PRO A 44 14.81 -0.44 -1.49
N PHE A 45 13.83 0.36 -1.92
CA PHE A 45 14.09 1.74 -2.34
C PHE A 45 14.28 2.73 -1.19
N GLY A 46 13.47 2.65 -0.13
CA GLY A 46 13.61 3.54 1.03
C GLY A 46 13.28 5.00 0.69
N GLU A 47 14.12 5.93 1.14
CA GLU A 47 13.94 7.36 0.89
C GLU A 47 14.82 7.82 -0.28
N LEU A 48 14.20 8.44 -1.29
CA LEU A 48 14.84 8.93 -2.50
C LEU A 48 14.48 10.41 -2.72
N ASP A 49 15.39 11.16 -3.32
CA ASP A 49 15.12 12.50 -3.84
C ASP A 49 14.54 12.43 -5.27
N ARG A 50 14.25 13.60 -5.85
CA ARG A 50 13.68 13.73 -7.21
C ARG A 50 14.55 13.17 -8.33
N THR A 51 15.86 13.09 -8.14
CA THR A 51 16.78 12.54 -9.15
C THR A 51 16.82 11.02 -9.01
N ARG A 52 16.99 10.54 -7.76
CA ARG A 52 17.10 9.13 -7.43
C ARG A 52 15.82 8.36 -7.70
N VAL A 53 14.64 8.96 -7.51
CA VAL A 53 13.37 8.31 -7.89
C VAL A 53 13.31 8.03 -9.40
N VAL A 54 13.91 8.87 -10.24
CA VAL A 54 13.97 8.65 -11.68
C VAL A 54 14.98 7.55 -12.01
N THR A 55 16.20 7.64 -11.47
CA THR A 55 17.30 6.73 -11.82
C THR A 55 17.15 5.33 -11.23
N ASP A 56 16.62 5.22 -10.02
CA ASP A 56 16.64 3.98 -9.25
C ASP A 56 15.31 3.24 -9.33
N PHE A 57 14.21 3.97 -9.50
CA PHE A 57 12.86 3.41 -9.51
C PHE A 57 12.23 3.45 -10.90
N TRP A 58 11.91 4.65 -11.42
CA TRP A 58 11.08 4.76 -12.64
C TRP A 58 11.78 4.22 -13.90
N ARG A 59 13.04 4.59 -14.15
CA ARG A 59 13.77 4.09 -15.32
C ARG A 59 13.92 2.56 -15.31
N PRO A 60 14.41 1.92 -14.22
CA PRO A 60 14.49 0.46 -14.16
C PRO A 60 13.13 -0.23 -14.27
N LEU A 61 12.09 0.31 -13.65
CA LEU A 61 10.75 -0.27 -13.73
C LEU A 61 10.20 -0.23 -15.15
N ARG A 62 10.29 0.91 -15.85
CA ARG A 62 9.78 1.05 -17.23
C ARG A 62 10.61 0.28 -18.25
N ALA A 63 11.91 0.08 -17.98
CA ALA A 63 12.75 -0.81 -18.78
C ALA A 63 12.36 -2.28 -18.59
N SER A 64 11.78 -2.66 -17.44
CA SER A 64 11.40 -4.04 -17.13
C SER A 64 9.97 -4.39 -17.53
N LEU A 65 9.01 -3.56 -17.13
CA LEU A 65 7.61 -3.64 -17.50
C LEU A 65 7.38 -2.73 -18.72
N THR A 66 7.65 -3.27 -19.91
CA THR A 66 7.45 -2.54 -21.16
C THR A 66 5.95 -2.36 -21.44
N SER A 67 5.61 -1.41 -22.33
CA SER A 67 4.21 -1.07 -22.64
C SER A 67 3.37 -0.77 -21.39
N LEU A 68 3.98 -0.10 -20.40
CA LEU A 68 3.39 0.17 -19.09
C LEU A 68 2.08 0.96 -19.22
N GLN A 69 1.06 0.52 -18.49
CA GLN A 69 -0.22 1.18 -18.34
C GLN A 69 -0.57 1.30 -16.86
N ARG A 70 -0.98 2.49 -16.44
CA ARG A 70 -1.57 2.68 -15.13
C ARG A 70 -3.07 2.38 -15.18
N ARG A 71 -3.49 1.43 -14.37
CA ARG A 71 -4.89 1.08 -14.15
C ARG A 71 -5.27 1.56 -12.76
N GLN A 72 -5.84 2.76 -12.70
CA GLN A 72 -6.28 3.34 -11.43
C GLN A 72 -7.61 2.71 -11.01
N ASP A 73 -7.67 2.25 -9.77
CA ASP A 73 -8.86 1.64 -9.16
C ASP A 73 -9.47 2.56 -8.08
N ILE A 74 -8.62 3.33 -7.39
CA ILE A 74 -9.04 4.34 -6.39
C ILE A 74 -8.25 5.62 -6.60
N PHE A 75 -8.94 6.76 -6.54
CA PHE A 75 -8.38 8.10 -6.61
C PHE A 75 -9.22 9.07 -5.77
N PHE A 76 -8.61 9.71 -4.77
CA PHE A 76 -9.27 10.69 -3.92
C PHE A 76 -8.24 11.63 -3.29
N ALA A 77 -8.68 12.72 -2.67
CA ALA A 77 -7.82 13.66 -1.98
C ALA A 77 -8.40 14.02 -0.61
N GLY A 78 -7.63 14.72 0.23
CA GLY A 78 -8.10 15.09 1.54
C GLY A 78 -7.07 15.86 2.35
N GLN A 79 -7.57 16.56 3.36
CA GLN A 79 -6.72 17.17 4.38
C GLN A 79 -6.23 16.10 5.35
N ASN A 80 -4.97 16.20 5.76
CA ASN A 80 -4.37 15.26 6.69
C ASN A 80 -4.83 15.53 8.13
N GLU A 81 -5.55 14.59 8.73
CA GLU A 81 -5.98 14.70 10.13
C GLU A 81 -4.79 14.79 11.10
N ILE A 82 -3.68 14.11 10.80
CA ILE A 82 -2.54 13.99 11.71
C ILE A 82 -1.87 15.34 12.00
N ASP A 83 -1.88 16.27 11.04
CA ASP A 83 -1.34 17.61 11.19
C ASP A 83 -2.42 18.69 11.42
N GLY A 84 -3.63 18.27 11.80
CA GLY A 84 -4.75 19.18 12.03
C GLY A 84 -5.31 19.79 10.75
N GLY A 85 -5.15 19.12 9.61
CA GLY A 85 -5.66 19.53 8.31
C GLY A 85 -4.81 20.57 7.59
N GLN A 86 -3.54 20.73 7.98
CA GLN A 86 -2.61 21.70 7.41
C GLN A 86 -2.04 21.28 6.06
N SER A 87 -1.97 19.97 5.78
CA SER A 87 -1.52 19.47 4.48
C SER A 87 -2.62 18.78 3.69
N VAL A 88 -2.56 18.89 2.37
CA VAL A 88 -3.44 18.18 1.43
C VAL A 88 -2.64 17.06 0.78
N TRP A 89 -3.25 15.88 0.76
CA TRP A 89 -2.72 14.70 0.11
C TRP A 89 -3.69 14.19 -0.94
N VAL A 90 -3.15 13.68 -2.04
CA VAL A 90 -3.90 12.99 -3.09
C VAL A 90 -3.44 11.54 -3.12
N VAL A 91 -4.40 10.62 -3.14
CA VAL A 91 -4.18 9.18 -3.08
C VAL A 91 -4.54 8.56 -4.42
N SER A 92 -3.69 7.67 -4.92
CA SER A 92 -4.01 6.79 -6.03
C SER A 92 -3.61 5.36 -5.71
N MET A 93 -4.50 4.42 -6.00
CA MET A 93 -4.23 2.99 -5.85
C MET A 93 -4.71 2.26 -7.10
N GLY A 94 -3.99 1.21 -7.48
CA GLY A 94 -4.39 0.30 -8.54
C GLY A 94 -3.23 -0.56 -8.98
N HIS A 95 -3.04 -0.69 -10.30
CA HIS A 95 -2.02 -1.53 -10.90
C HIS A 95 -1.22 -0.80 -11.97
N LEU A 96 0.10 -1.00 -11.95
CA LEU A 96 0.96 -0.75 -13.10
C LEU A 96 1.04 -2.07 -13.88
N MET A 97 0.40 -2.12 -15.05
CA MET A 97 0.33 -3.29 -15.91
C MET A 97 1.30 -3.14 -17.07
N GLY A 98 2.06 -4.18 -17.41
CA GLY A 98 2.96 -4.15 -18.56
C GLY A 98 3.38 -5.55 -18.99
N LEU A 99 4.23 -5.64 -20.01
CA LEU A 99 4.90 -6.88 -20.40
C LEU A 99 6.20 -7.00 -19.60
N PHE A 100 6.36 -8.07 -18.85
CA PHE A 100 7.55 -8.26 -18.02
C PHE A 100 8.69 -8.90 -18.82
N ASP A 101 9.37 -8.06 -19.60
CA ASP A 101 10.32 -8.48 -20.64
C ASP A 101 11.78 -8.49 -20.16
N HIS A 102 12.12 -7.64 -19.19
CA HIS A 102 13.48 -7.57 -18.64
C HIS A 102 13.47 -7.73 -17.11
N PRO A 103 14.54 -8.28 -16.50
CA PRO A 103 14.61 -8.45 -15.06
C PRO A 103 14.47 -7.12 -14.29
N TRP A 104 13.79 -7.16 -13.15
CA TRP A 104 13.74 -6.04 -12.20
C TRP A 104 13.95 -6.56 -10.79
N LEU A 105 14.86 -5.94 -10.04
CA LEU A 105 15.26 -6.37 -8.69
C LEU A 105 15.75 -7.83 -8.61
N GLY A 106 16.23 -8.40 -9.73
CA GLY A 106 16.66 -9.78 -9.85
C GLY A 106 15.53 -10.79 -10.08
N ILE A 107 14.29 -10.33 -10.24
CA ILE A 107 13.15 -11.18 -10.59
C ILE A 107 13.25 -11.55 -12.07
N ALA A 108 13.18 -12.84 -12.39
CA ALA A 108 13.26 -13.30 -13.77
C ALA A 108 12.03 -12.84 -14.59
N PRO A 109 12.21 -12.28 -15.80
CA PRO A 109 11.12 -11.86 -16.67
C PRO A 109 10.34 -13.06 -17.20
N THR A 110 9.08 -12.85 -17.54
CA THR A 110 8.18 -13.89 -18.06
C THR A 110 7.86 -13.74 -19.54
N GLY A 111 8.09 -12.55 -20.12
CA GLY A 111 7.60 -12.17 -21.46
C GLY A 111 6.08 -12.13 -21.55
N LYS A 112 5.38 -12.07 -20.41
CA LYS A 112 3.92 -12.06 -20.30
C LYS A 112 3.45 -10.78 -19.62
N MET A 113 2.15 -10.52 -19.71
CA MET A 113 1.49 -9.50 -18.91
C MET A 113 1.74 -9.73 -17.42
N ALA A 114 2.06 -8.66 -16.70
CA ALA A 114 2.18 -8.63 -15.25
C ALA A 114 1.47 -7.41 -14.66
N PHE A 115 1.00 -7.53 -13.42
CA PHE A 115 0.31 -6.49 -12.66
C PHE A 115 1.11 -6.16 -11.39
N LEU A 116 1.79 -5.02 -11.38
CA LEU A 116 2.41 -4.49 -10.16
C LEU A 116 1.38 -3.63 -9.42
N ARG A 117 0.79 -4.19 -8.36
CA ARG A 117 -0.14 -3.45 -7.50
C ARG A 117 0.61 -2.31 -6.80
N TYR A 118 0.00 -1.12 -6.78
CA TYR A 118 0.56 0.06 -6.12
C TYR A 118 -0.47 0.82 -5.29
N CYS A 119 0.00 1.56 -4.29
CA CYS A 119 -0.71 2.68 -3.68
C CYS A 119 0.25 3.83 -3.45
N GLU A 120 -0.22 5.05 -3.71
CA GLU A 120 0.58 6.26 -3.67
C GLU A 120 -0.17 7.36 -2.94
N PHE A 121 0.49 8.01 -1.98
CA PHE A 121 0.04 9.23 -1.30
C PHE A 121 0.97 10.36 -1.72
N ASN A 122 0.42 11.42 -2.30
CA ASN A 122 1.15 12.58 -2.80
C ASN A 122 0.76 13.84 -2.02
N ARG A 123 1.70 14.41 -1.26
CA ARG A 123 1.50 15.70 -0.58
C ARG A 123 1.70 16.84 -1.55
N VAL A 124 0.68 17.67 -1.72
CA VAL A 124 0.72 18.82 -2.60
C VAL A 124 0.78 20.10 -1.78
N LYS A 125 1.66 21.03 -2.19
CA LYS A 125 1.77 22.38 -1.62
C LYS A 125 2.20 23.34 -2.70
N ASN A 126 1.54 24.50 -2.79
CA ASN A 126 1.89 25.56 -3.73
C ASN A 126 2.02 25.05 -5.19
N GLY A 127 1.13 24.13 -5.61
CA GLY A 127 1.14 23.55 -6.96
C GLY A 127 2.32 22.61 -7.26
N LYS A 128 3.02 22.11 -6.22
CA LYS A 128 4.12 21.15 -6.34
C LYS A 128 3.89 19.94 -5.47
N ILE A 129 4.42 18.80 -5.91
CA ILE A 129 4.52 17.60 -5.07
C ILE A 129 5.77 17.76 -4.20
N ILE A 130 5.59 17.73 -2.88
CA ILE A 130 6.68 17.88 -1.91
C ILE A 130 7.02 16.57 -1.20
N GLU A 131 6.06 15.65 -1.09
CA GLU A 131 6.32 14.31 -0.58
C GLU A 131 5.48 13.29 -1.32
N THR A 132 6.05 12.10 -1.53
CA THR A 132 5.33 10.94 -2.03
C THR A 132 5.63 9.75 -1.13
N ALA A 133 4.62 8.97 -0.81
CA ALA A 133 4.75 7.65 -0.21
C ALA A 133 4.15 6.64 -1.19
N MET A 134 4.98 5.80 -1.82
CA MET A 134 4.58 4.88 -2.89
C MET A 134 4.95 3.42 -2.59
N TYR A 135 3.94 2.58 -2.49
CA TYR A 135 3.99 1.24 -1.92
C TYR A 135 3.62 0.25 -3.01
N PHE A 136 4.31 -0.88 -3.10
CA PHE A 136 4.13 -1.86 -4.18
C PHE A 136 4.22 -3.28 -3.69
N ASP A 137 3.44 -4.18 -4.29
CA ASP A 137 3.53 -5.60 -3.98
C ASP A 137 4.57 -6.31 -4.87
N ILE A 138 5.86 -6.08 -4.57
CA ILE A 138 6.97 -6.79 -5.23
C ILE A 138 6.84 -8.32 -5.05
N PRO A 139 6.50 -8.86 -3.85
CA PRO A 139 6.24 -10.28 -3.71
C PRO A 139 5.15 -10.82 -4.66
N HIS A 140 4.10 -10.05 -4.92
CA HIS A 140 3.08 -10.43 -5.91
C HIS A 140 3.66 -10.51 -7.33
N LEU A 141 4.53 -9.59 -7.72
CA LEU A 141 5.22 -9.66 -9.02
C LEU A 141 6.12 -10.90 -9.12
N MET A 142 6.83 -11.27 -8.03
CA MET A 142 7.61 -12.51 -7.97
C MET A 142 6.72 -13.74 -8.20
N ILE A 143 5.57 -13.82 -7.53
CA ILE A 143 4.64 -14.95 -7.66
C ILE A 143 4.08 -15.05 -9.09
N GLN A 144 3.72 -13.93 -9.72
CA GLN A 144 3.31 -13.90 -11.14
C GLN A 144 4.42 -14.45 -12.06
N ALA A 145 5.67 -14.30 -11.68
CA ALA A 145 6.83 -14.84 -12.38
C ALA A 145 7.23 -16.28 -11.96
N GLY A 146 6.37 -16.97 -11.20
CA GLY A 146 6.61 -18.33 -10.72
C GLY A 146 7.66 -18.43 -9.61
N GLN A 147 8.05 -17.30 -9.01
CA GLN A 147 9.07 -17.21 -7.97
C GLN A 147 8.37 -16.96 -6.63
N ASN A 148 8.40 -17.93 -5.73
CA ASN A 148 7.68 -17.85 -4.46
C ASN A 148 8.59 -17.28 -3.35
N PRO A 149 8.41 -16.02 -2.91
CA PRO A 149 9.27 -15.40 -1.90
C PRO A 149 9.00 -15.92 -0.48
N PHE A 150 7.81 -16.45 -0.23
CA PHE A 150 7.30 -16.79 1.09
C PHE A 150 6.69 -18.19 1.14
N PRO A 151 6.56 -18.78 2.35
CA PRO A 151 5.79 -20.01 2.57
C PRO A 151 4.29 -19.83 2.20
N PRO A 152 3.51 -20.92 2.18
CA PRO A 152 2.08 -20.86 1.88
C PRO A 152 1.34 -19.81 2.73
N ALA A 153 0.53 -19.00 2.06
CA ALA A 153 -0.27 -17.95 2.68
C ALA A 153 -1.47 -18.54 3.43
N THR A 154 -1.92 -17.84 4.48
CA THR A 154 -3.11 -18.23 5.26
C THR A 154 -4.43 -17.91 4.53
N ALA A 155 -4.41 -16.99 3.59
CA ALA A 155 -5.56 -16.52 2.83
C ALA A 155 -5.28 -16.55 1.30
N ALA A 156 -6.27 -16.16 0.50
CA ALA A 156 -6.24 -16.37 -0.95
C ALA A 156 -5.32 -15.39 -1.68
N HIS A 157 -4.39 -15.88 -2.48
CA HIS A 157 -3.59 -15.03 -3.37
C HIS A 157 -4.30 -14.81 -4.71
N MET A 158 -4.47 -13.56 -5.14
CA MET A 158 -5.06 -13.19 -6.43
C MET A 158 -4.69 -11.76 -6.82
N VAL A 159 -4.90 -11.41 -8.09
CA VAL A 159 -4.93 -10.01 -8.52
C VAL A 159 -6.16 -9.35 -7.89
N GLN A 160 -5.94 -8.37 -7.03
CA GLN A 160 -7.01 -7.73 -6.29
C GLN A 160 -7.79 -6.77 -7.19
N PRO A 161 -9.14 -6.81 -7.20
CA PRO A 161 -9.93 -5.86 -7.98
C PRO A 161 -9.96 -4.49 -7.29
N GLY A 162 -10.41 -3.49 -8.05
CA GLY A 162 -10.91 -2.24 -7.48
C GLY A 162 -12.20 -2.44 -6.66
N PRO A 163 -12.75 -1.35 -6.11
CA PRO A 163 -13.93 -1.42 -5.26
C PRO A 163 -15.13 -2.04 -5.97
N MET A 164 -15.93 -2.84 -5.26
CA MET A 164 -17.12 -3.50 -5.80
C MET A 164 -18.11 -2.53 -6.47
N THR A 165 -18.15 -1.28 -5.99
CA THR A 165 -19.05 -0.23 -6.47
C THR A 165 -18.58 0.47 -7.75
N HIS A 166 -17.34 0.23 -8.19
CA HIS A 166 -16.71 0.89 -9.35
C HIS A 166 -16.73 2.44 -9.30
N ASP A 167 -16.89 3.02 -8.11
CA ASP A 167 -16.95 4.47 -7.86
C ASP A 167 -15.69 5.00 -7.13
N GLY A 168 -14.60 4.22 -7.15
CA GLY A 168 -13.35 4.56 -6.46
C GLY A 168 -12.60 5.76 -7.03
N LEU A 169 -12.92 6.20 -8.24
CA LEU A 169 -12.27 7.30 -8.94
C LEU A 169 -13.03 8.61 -8.72
N LEU A 170 -12.76 9.28 -7.59
CA LEU A 170 -13.40 10.53 -7.20
C LEU A 170 -12.70 11.73 -7.89
N PHE A 171 -12.91 11.91 -9.19
CA PHE A 171 -12.33 13.04 -9.93
C PHE A 171 -12.99 14.37 -9.56
N ASP A 172 -14.32 14.39 -9.51
CA ASP A 172 -15.10 15.59 -9.24
C ASP A 172 -15.12 15.98 -7.76
N ALA A 173 -15.61 17.19 -7.47
CA ALA A 173 -15.84 17.65 -6.11
C ALA A 173 -16.85 16.74 -5.39
N GLN A 174 -16.57 16.43 -4.12
CA GLN A 174 -17.39 15.56 -3.29
C GLN A 174 -18.06 16.35 -2.18
N ASP A 175 -19.17 15.83 -1.63
CA ASP A 175 -19.75 16.36 -0.41
C ASP A 175 -18.76 16.17 0.76
N PRO A 176 -18.27 17.25 1.40
CA PRO A 176 -17.33 17.15 2.51
C PRO A 176 -17.89 16.36 3.70
N THR A 177 -19.21 16.33 3.89
CA THR A 177 -19.84 15.59 4.99
C THR A 177 -19.67 14.08 4.85
N GLU A 178 -19.63 13.55 3.62
CA GLU A 178 -19.40 12.13 3.39
C GLU A 178 -17.96 11.72 3.71
N GLY A 179 -16.98 12.58 3.36
CA GLY A 179 -15.58 12.39 3.74
C GLY A 179 -15.38 12.41 5.26
N GLN A 180 -16.05 13.34 5.96
CA GLN A 180 -16.02 13.41 7.43
C GLN A 180 -16.58 12.15 8.08
N LYS A 181 -17.70 11.61 7.60
CA LYS A 181 -18.26 10.33 8.07
C LYS A 181 -17.27 9.19 7.84
N THR A 182 -16.65 9.12 6.66
CA THR A 182 -15.66 8.10 6.33
C THR A 182 -14.45 8.14 7.26
N LEU A 183 -13.88 9.33 7.48
CA LEU A 183 -12.76 9.51 8.40
C LEU A 183 -13.13 9.14 9.84
N ALA A 184 -14.33 9.54 10.30
CA ALA A 184 -14.81 9.19 11.63
C ALA A 184 -14.97 7.67 11.83
N THR A 185 -15.50 6.95 10.83
CA THR A 185 -15.60 5.48 10.88
C THR A 185 -14.22 4.82 10.92
N ILE A 186 -13.26 5.28 10.11
CA ILE A 186 -11.88 4.79 10.14
C ILE A 186 -11.25 5.01 11.52
N ASN A 187 -11.41 6.20 12.11
CA ASN A 187 -10.88 6.53 13.44
C ASN A 187 -11.50 5.68 14.55
N LYS A 188 -12.81 5.43 14.47
CA LYS A 188 -13.51 4.53 15.38
C LYS A 188 -12.91 3.12 15.29
N MET A 189 -12.70 2.61 14.07
CA MET A 189 -12.09 1.30 13.85
C MET A 189 -10.67 1.20 14.41
N ILE A 190 -9.83 2.20 14.16
CA ILE A 190 -8.45 2.24 14.70
C ILE A 190 -8.46 2.24 16.23
N THR A 191 -9.40 2.97 16.84
CA THR A 191 -9.55 3.04 18.30
C THR A 191 -10.01 1.71 18.88
N ASP A 192 -11.01 1.08 18.26
CA ASP A 192 -11.58 -0.20 18.69
C ASP A 192 -10.53 -1.34 18.54
N LEU A 193 -9.84 -1.45 17.40
CA LEU A 193 -8.86 -2.52 17.13
C LEU A 193 -7.48 -2.27 17.75
N GLY A 194 -7.10 -1.03 18.01
CA GLY A 194 -5.73 -0.67 18.41
C GLY A 194 -5.30 -1.16 19.80
N GLN A 195 -6.24 -1.58 20.64
CA GLN A 195 -5.98 -1.93 22.04
C GLN A 195 -5.70 -3.43 22.26
N TRP A 196 -6.11 -4.30 21.33
CA TRP A 196 -6.06 -5.78 21.46
C TRP A 196 -6.59 -6.32 22.80
N ASN A 197 -7.46 -5.55 23.47
CA ASN A 197 -7.88 -5.80 24.84
C ASN A 197 -9.28 -5.22 25.12
N SER A 198 -10.17 -5.27 24.13
CA SER A 198 -11.54 -4.75 24.26
C SER A 198 -12.44 -5.61 25.18
N GLY A 199 -12.00 -6.82 25.55
CA GLY A 199 -12.82 -7.80 26.29
C GLY A 199 -13.88 -8.49 25.42
N LEU A 200 -14.00 -8.13 24.15
CA LEU A 200 -14.89 -8.77 23.17
C LEU A 200 -14.17 -9.93 22.47
N SER A 201 -14.96 -10.83 21.86
CA SER A 201 -14.42 -11.73 20.85
C SER A 201 -13.88 -10.90 19.66
N LEU A 202 -12.89 -11.42 18.94
CA LEU A 202 -12.34 -10.71 17.78
C LEU A 202 -13.44 -10.41 16.73
N GLU A 203 -14.37 -11.33 16.53
CA GLU A 203 -15.47 -11.14 15.59
C GLU A 203 -16.45 -10.05 16.05
N ASP A 204 -16.79 -10.01 17.34
CA ASP A 204 -17.66 -8.96 17.90
C ASP A 204 -16.98 -7.60 17.92
N GLU A 205 -15.67 -7.55 18.17
CA GLU A 205 -14.86 -6.33 18.06
C GLU A 205 -14.92 -5.76 16.63
N LEU A 206 -14.72 -6.62 15.62
CA LEU A 206 -14.79 -6.23 14.20
C LEU A 206 -16.19 -5.75 13.80
N ARG A 207 -17.24 -6.44 14.24
CA ARG A 207 -18.65 -6.13 13.93
C ARG A 207 -19.08 -4.72 14.33
N ARG A 208 -18.36 -4.06 15.25
CA ARG A 208 -18.60 -2.67 15.66
C ARG A 208 -18.42 -1.67 14.53
N THR A 209 -17.49 -1.94 13.61
CA THR A 209 -17.09 -1.00 12.56
C THR A 209 -17.08 -1.60 11.15
N TRP A 210 -17.17 -2.92 11.02
CA TRP A 210 -17.16 -3.63 9.75
C TRP A 210 -18.51 -4.26 9.41
N CYS A 211 -18.81 -4.29 8.11
CA CYS A 211 -19.89 -5.12 7.55
C CYS A 211 -19.58 -6.60 7.76
N GLU A 212 -20.61 -7.44 7.90
CA GLU A 212 -20.42 -8.90 8.11
C GLU A 212 -19.67 -9.55 6.94
N ASP A 213 -19.94 -9.06 5.73
CA ASP A 213 -19.36 -9.47 4.46
C ASP A 213 -18.13 -8.64 4.06
N MET A 214 -17.42 -8.05 5.04
CA MET A 214 -16.23 -7.25 4.73
C MET A 214 -15.17 -8.01 3.94
N ILE A 215 -14.47 -7.32 3.05
CA ILE A 215 -13.34 -7.86 2.30
C ILE A 215 -12.04 -7.19 2.73
N TRP A 216 -11.02 -8.01 2.95
CA TRP A 216 -9.67 -7.56 3.23
C TRP A 216 -8.74 -8.03 2.12
N TRP A 217 -8.25 -7.08 1.32
CA TRP A 217 -7.36 -7.29 0.18
C TRP A 217 -5.90 -7.18 0.61
N GLY A 218 -5.40 -8.23 1.28
CA GLY A 218 -4.03 -8.33 1.77
C GLY A 218 -2.95 -8.45 0.69
N PRO A 219 -1.68 -8.22 1.06
CA PRO A 219 -0.54 -8.39 0.17
C PRO A 219 -0.18 -9.87 -0.03
N ALA A 220 0.61 -10.15 -1.06
CA ALA A 220 1.21 -11.45 -1.28
C ALA A 220 2.06 -11.90 -0.08
N GLY A 221 1.89 -13.18 0.32
CA GLY A 221 2.44 -13.73 1.55
C GLY A 221 1.41 -13.87 2.69
N ILE A 222 0.33 -13.07 2.67
CA ILE A 222 -0.81 -13.20 3.59
C ILE A 222 -2.08 -13.61 2.81
N GLY A 223 -2.39 -12.88 1.73
CA GLY A 223 -3.57 -13.12 0.88
C GLY A 223 -4.83 -12.36 1.32
N ALA A 224 -5.92 -12.51 0.56
CA ALA A 224 -7.19 -11.85 0.76
C ALA A 224 -8.21 -12.72 1.50
N THR A 225 -9.04 -12.10 2.34
CA THR A 225 -10.08 -12.76 3.14
C THR A 225 -11.45 -12.14 2.89
N TYR A 226 -12.52 -12.93 3.08
CA TYR A 226 -13.90 -12.48 2.88
C TYR A 226 -14.79 -12.92 4.05
N THR A 227 -15.53 -11.97 4.62
CA THR A 227 -16.29 -12.01 5.88
C THR A 227 -15.47 -11.78 7.15
N ILE A 228 -16.15 -11.30 8.20
CA ILE A 228 -15.56 -11.11 9.54
C ILE A 228 -14.93 -12.41 10.06
N GLU A 229 -15.65 -13.54 9.96
CA GLU A 229 -15.19 -14.84 10.46
C GLU A 229 -13.88 -15.26 9.78
N ARG A 230 -13.79 -15.14 8.45
CA ARG A 230 -12.59 -15.54 7.72
C ARG A 230 -11.45 -14.55 7.91
N TYR A 231 -11.72 -13.24 7.97
CA TYR A 231 -10.71 -12.26 8.33
C TYR A 231 -10.11 -12.53 9.72
N ALA A 232 -10.96 -12.83 10.71
CA ALA A 232 -10.53 -13.18 12.05
C ALA A 232 -9.65 -14.45 12.07
N LYS A 233 -10.06 -15.51 11.36
CA LYS A 233 -9.35 -16.81 11.35
C LYS A 233 -8.09 -16.82 10.47
N GLN A 234 -8.09 -16.09 9.36
CA GLN A 234 -7.03 -16.18 8.34
C GLN A 234 -6.04 -15.03 8.43
N HIS A 235 -6.40 -13.88 9.02
CA HIS A 235 -5.47 -12.75 9.17
C HIS A 235 -5.34 -12.26 10.61
N SER A 236 -6.37 -11.61 11.17
CA SER A 236 -6.21 -10.85 12.42
C SER A 236 -5.85 -11.73 13.62
N GLY A 237 -6.46 -12.92 13.74
CA GLY A 237 -6.11 -13.90 14.77
C GLY A 237 -4.66 -14.39 14.66
N PRO A 238 -4.25 -14.99 13.51
CA PRO A 238 -2.87 -15.39 13.28
C PRO A 238 -1.85 -14.25 13.48
N PHE A 239 -2.16 -13.04 13.02
CA PHE A 239 -1.29 -11.88 13.18
C PHE A 239 -1.12 -11.51 14.66
N ARG A 240 -2.21 -11.41 15.43
CA ARG A 240 -2.15 -11.12 16.88
C ARG A 240 -1.42 -12.21 17.66
N ALA A 241 -1.59 -13.48 17.30
CA ALA A 241 -0.90 -14.59 17.95
C ALA A 241 0.62 -14.59 17.66
N ALA A 242 1.01 -14.16 16.46
CA ALA A 242 2.39 -14.21 16.02
C ALA A 242 3.24 -12.99 16.41
N PHE A 243 2.65 -11.99 17.07
CA PHE A 243 3.34 -10.77 17.48
C PHE A 243 3.06 -10.39 18.93
N LYS A 244 4.09 -9.91 19.62
CA LYS A 244 4.02 -9.36 20.98
C LYS A 244 4.69 -7.99 21.04
N GLU A 245 4.48 -7.29 22.15
CA GLU A 245 5.09 -5.97 22.42
C GLU A 245 4.85 -4.96 21.30
N ARG A 246 3.62 -4.94 20.77
CA ARG A 246 3.22 -4.01 19.71
C ARG A 246 3.26 -2.57 20.24
N SER A 247 3.92 -1.67 19.53
CA SER A 247 3.92 -0.24 19.86
C SER A 247 2.55 0.40 19.61
N LYS A 248 2.37 1.63 20.10
CA LYS A 248 1.28 2.48 19.63
C LYS A 248 1.41 2.72 18.12
N THR A 249 0.27 2.89 17.47
CA THR A 249 0.19 3.27 16.06
C THR A 249 0.68 4.70 15.87
N ASN A 250 1.52 4.93 14.86
CA ASN A 250 2.05 6.23 14.44
C ASN A 250 1.81 6.42 12.94
N HIS A 251 0.90 7.31 12.57
CA HIS A 251 0.63 7.62 11.16
C HIS A 251 1.29 8.93 10.78
N ILE A 252 1.74 9.04 9.52
CA ILE A 252 2.17 10.31 8.93
C ILE A 252 0.98 11.03 8.33
N CYS A 253 0.11 10.27 7.67
CA CYS A 253 -1.06 10.81 7.00
C CYS A 253 -2.30 9.97 7.27
N ARG A 254 -3.43 10.63 7.50
CA ARG A 254 -4.77 10.04 7.49
C ARG A 254 -5.75 11.03 6.87
N LEU A 255 -6.50 10.59 5.87
CA LEU A 255 -7.43 11.45 5.14
C LEU A 255 -8.61 10.64 4.56
N ALA A 256 -9.67 11.33 4.14
CA ALA A 256 -10.81 10.75 3.47
C ALA A 256 -11.52 11.76 2.56
N GLU A 257 -12.23 11.24 1.56
CA GLU A 257 -13.13 11.99 0.69
C GLU A 257 -14.21 11.04 0.14
N GLY A 258 -15.46 11.52 0.09
CA GLY A 258 -16.61 10.67 -0.25
C GLY A 258 -16.67 9.44 0.64
N HIS A 259 -16.82 8.26 0.03
CA HIS A 259 -16.86 6.96 0.74
C HIS A 259 -15.48 6.30 0.91
N TYR A 260 -14.40 6.99 0.54
CA TYR A 260 -13.05 6.44 0.54
C TYR A 260 -12.15 7.18 1.53
N GLY A 261 -11.21 6.45 2.12
CA GLY A 261 -10.22 7.04 3.01
C GLY A 261 -9.06 6.10 3.24
N GLY A 262 -8.02 6.61 3.88
CA GLY A 262 -6.83 5.80 4.10
C GLY A 262 -5.80 6.47 4.95
N PHE A 263 -4.76 5.71 5.28
CA PHE A 263 -3.62 6.19 6.03
C PHE A 263 -2.33 5.45 5.66
N PHE A 264 -1.22 6.04 6.06
CA PHE A 264 0.08 5.37 6.04
C PHE A 264 0.97 5.84 7.20
N GLY A 265 1.99 5.04 7.50
CA GLY A 265 3.04 5.35 8.46
C GLY A 265 4.43 4.92 7.95
N TRP A 266 5.48 5.41 8.60
CA TRP A 266 6.86 5.09 8.22
C TRP A 266 7.78 5.02 9.46
N PRO A 267 7.65 3.98 10.30
CA PRO A 267 6.66 2.90 10.25
C PRO A 267 5.33 3.25 10.95
N ASN A 268 4.29 2.44 10.70
CA ASN A 268 3.00 2.54 11.38
C ASN A 268 3.09 2.06 12.83
N PHE A 269 3.84 1.01 13.10
CA PHE A 269 4.10 0.48 14.43
C PHE A 269 5.29 -0.47 14.39
N THR A 270 5.77 -0.87 15.57
CA THR A 270 6.73 -1.96 15.71
C THR A 270 6.10 -3.11 16.48
N ALA A 271 6.58 -4.34 16.25
CA ALA A 271 6.22 -5.51 17.05
C ALA A 271 7.34 -6.56 17.00
N LYS A 272 7.39 -7.45 18.00
CA LYS A 272 8.34 -8.57 18.05
C LYS A 272 7.68 -9.88 17.60
N PRO A 273 8.29 -10.66 16.70
CA PRO A 273 7.78 -11.98 16.35
C PRO A 273 7.77 -12.92 17.56
N SER A 274 6.59 -13.47 17.87
CA SER A 274 6.43 -14.60 18.79
C SER A 274 6.62 -15.96 18.10
N GLY A 275 6.81 -15.94 16.78
CA GLY A 275 6.88 -17.12 15.91
C GLY A 275 5.53 -17.43 15.24
N GLY A 276 5.57 -18.19 14.14
CA GLY A 276 4.41 -18.65 13.40
C GLY A 276 3.92 -17.70 12.29
N PHE A 277 4.26 -16.41 12.34
CA PHE A 277 3.90 -15.49 11.25
C PHE A 277 4.56 -15.94 9.95
N MET A 278 3.75 -16.32 8.95
CA MET A 278 4.22 -16.90 7.68
C MET A 278 5.13 -18.13 7.88
N GLY A 279 4.96 -18.88 8.97
CA GLY A 279 5.78 -20.05 9.31
C GLY A 279 7.20 -19.75 9.80
N MET A 280 7.51 -18.48 10.09
CA MET A 280 8.86 -18.05 10.51
C MET A 280 9.05 -18.14 12.04
N PRO A 281 10.31 -18.25 12.53
CA PRO A 281 10.60 -18.39 13.94
C PRO A 281 10.32 -17.10 14.74
N ALA A 282 10.31 -17.24 16.07
CA ALA A 282 10.30 -16.11 16.98
C ALA A 282 11.62 -15.31 16.92
N SER A 283 11.58 -14.06 17.36
CA SER A 283 12.75 -13.18 17.43
C SER A 283 12.56 -12.15 18.53
N ASP A 284 13.63 -11.86 19.28
CA ASP A 284 13.63 -10.80 20.29
C ASP A 284 13.83 -9.39 19.68
N LYS A 285 14.11 -9.31 18.36
CA LYS A 285 14.27 -8.05 17.65
C LYS A 285 12.92 -7.51 17.19
N ALA A 286 12.58 -6.29 17.61
CA ALA A 286 11.41 -5.59 17.11
C ALA A 286 11.57 -5.30 15.61
N GLY A 287 10.54 -5.62 14.82
CA GLY A 287 10.45 -5.26 13.42
C GLY A 287 9.49 -4.09 13.20
N GLU A 288 9.77 -3.30 12.18
CA GLU A 288 8.98 -2.15 11.78
C GLU A 288 7.96 -2.54 10.71
N PHE A 289 6.70 -2.16 10.93
CA PHE A 289 5.63 -2.34 9.96
C PHE A 289 5.36 -1.04 9.21
N ARG A 290 5.77 -0.98 7.95
CA ARG A 290 5.39 0.07 7.00
C ARG A 290 4.15 -0.39 6.24
N VAL A 291 3.03 0.27 6.46
CA VAL A 291 1.71 -0.19 6.04
C VAL A 291 0.92 0.97 5.42
N ILE A 292 0.26 0.68 4.30
CA ILE A 292 -0.84 1.50 3.78
C ILE A 292 -2.13 0.73 3.98
N ASP A 293 -3.15 1.48 4.39
CA ASP A 293 -4.52 1.01 4.40
C ASP A 293 -5.40 1.97 3.61
N ILE A 294 -6.14 1.45 2.62
CA ILE A 294 -7.21 2.15 1.91
C ILE A 294 -8.53 1.47 2.23
N TYR A 295 -9.57 2.24 2.49
CA TYR A 295 -10.88 1.76 2.93
C TYR A 295 -11.99 2.28 2.03
N ARG A 296 -13.03 1.48 1.89
CA ARG A 296 -14.36 1.92 1.43
C ARG A 296 -15.36 1.79 2.57
N ARG A 297 -16.12 2.86 2.83
CA ARG A 297 -17.27 2.90 3.74
C ARG A 297 -18.55 2.52 2.98
N HIS A 298 -19.45 1.82 3.64
CA HIS A 298 -20.83 1.58 3.23
C HIS A 298 -21.77 1.89 4.41
N GLY A 299 -22.63 2.90 4.25
CA GLY A 299 -23.42 3.42 5.37
C GLY A 299 -22.51 3.86 6.51
N ASP A 300 -22.71 3.34 7.72
CA ASP A 300 -21.93 3.71 8.90
C ASP A 300 -20.75 2.76 9.18
N LYS A 301 -20.46 1.81 8.29
CA LYS A 301 -19.45 0.75 8.47
C LYS A 301 -18.45 0.67 7.32
N LEU A 302 -17.31 0.04 7.56
CA LEU A 302 -16.30 -0.29 6.56
C LEU A 302 -16.68 -1.59 5.86
N ALA A 303 -16.56 -1.61 4.53
CA ALA A 303 -16.94 -2.75 3.69
C ALA A 303 -15.74 -3.40 3.00
N GLU A 304 -14.79 -2.60 2.52
CA GLU A 304 -13.59 -3.11 1.84
C GLU A 304 -12.34 -2.41 2.33
N ASN A 305 -11.22 -3.14 2.30
CA ASN A 305 -9.94 -2.61 2.70
C ASN A 305 -8.78 -3.20 1.92
N TRP A 306 -8.00 -2.33 1.27
CA TRP A 306 -6.81 -2.67 0.51
C TRP A 306 -5.58 -2.36 1.34
N ILE A 307 -4.83 -3.42 1.66
CA ILE A 307 -3.64 -3.34 2.50
C ILE A 307 -2.38 -3.60 1.70
N PHE A 308 -1.36 -2.80 2.02
CA PHE A 308 0.02 -2.99 1.59
C PHE A 308 0.86 -3.09 2.85
N ILE A 309 1.69 -4.14 2.97
CA ILE A 309 2.67 -4.28 4.05
C ILE A 309 4.03 -4.52 3.42
N ASP A 310 5.05 -3.77 3.85
CA ASP A 310 6.44 -3.96 3.40
C ASP A 310 7.05 -5.21 4.05
N LEU A 311 6.56 -6.39 3.66
CA LEU A 311 7.02 -7.67 4.19
C LEU A 311 8.49 -7.90 3.88
N LEU A 312 9.01 -7.35 2.78
CA LEU A 312 10.43 -7.43 2.44
C LEU A 312 11.27 -6.65 3.46
N HIS A 313 10.88 -5.42 3.81
CA HIS A 313 11.53 -4.65 4.89
C HIS A 313 11.45 -5.38 6.22
N PHE A 314 10.26 -5.84 6.60
CA PHE A 314 10.04 -6.52 7.87
C PHE A 314 10.97 -7.73 8.01
N TRP A 315 10.98 -8.62 7.01
CA TRP A 315 11.80 -9.83 7.06
C TRP A 315 13.30 -9.53 6.96
N LYS A 316 13.71 -8.51 6.21
CA LYS A 316 15.11 -8.07 6.19
C LYS A 316 15.59 -7.64 7.57
N GLN A 317 14.76 -6.93 8.33
CA GLN A 317 15.08 -6.58 9.72
C GLN A 317 15.19 -7.81 10.63
N GLN A 318 14.43 -8.88 10.33
CA GLN A 318 14.51 -10.16 11.03
C GLN A 318 15.64 -11.08 10.51
N GLY A 319 16.52 -10.58 9.63
CA GLY A 319 17.68 -11.32 9.12
C GLY A 319 17.43 -12.12 7.84
N LEU A 320 16.25 -12.02 7.23
CA LEU A 320 15.92 -12.65 5.96
C LEU A 320 15.80 -11.60 4.84
N ASP A 321 16.87 -11.43 4.07
CA ASP A 321 16.83 -10.65 2.83
C ASP A 321 16.30 -11.52 1.67
N VAL A 322 15.00 -11.38 1.41
CA VAL A 322 14.28 -12.20 0.41
C VAL A 322 14.79 -11.96 -1.00
N LEU A 323 15.08 -10.71 -1.36
CA LEU A 323 15.54 -10.36 -2.70
C LEU A 323 16.98 -10.83 -2.92
N ALA A 324 17.87 -10.64 -1.94
CA ALA A 324 19.25 -11.15 -2.02
C ALA A 324 19.30 -12.68 -2.07
N ARG A 325 18.49 -13.36 -1.24
CA ARG A 325 18.35 -14.82 -1.28
C ARG A 325 17.85 -15.30 -2.64
N HIS A 326 16.90 -14.60 -3.24
CA HIS A 326 16.39 -14.95 -4.56
C HIS A 326 17.50 -14.86 -5.62
N GLN A 327 18.28 -13.76 -5.62
CA GLN A 327 19.38 -13.57 -6.56
C GLN A 327 20.46 -14.64 -6.44
N SER A 328 20.85 -15.05 -5.23
CA SER A 328 21.88 -16.07 -5.03
C SER A 328 21.45 -17.46 -5.50
N ILE A 329 20.18 -17.82 -5.32
CA ILE A 329 19.62 -19.08 -5.82
C ILE A 329 19.56 -19.06 -7.35
N SER A 330 19.09 -17.96 -7.94
CA SER A 330 18.96 -17.82 -9.40
C SER A 330 20.30 -17.76 -10.14
N ALA A 331 21.38 -17.31 -9.47
CA ALA A 331 22.73 -17.26 -10.03
C ALA A 331 23.49 -18.60 -9.95
N SER A 332 23.00 -19.57 -9.18
CA SER A 332 23.63 -20.90 -9.08
C SER A 332 23.31 -21.72 -10.33
N PRO A 333 24.29 -22.32 -11.02
CA PRO A 333 24.02 -23.16 -12.19
C PRO A 333 23.05 -24.28 -11.78
N ARG A 334 21.97 -24.44 -12.53
CA ARG A 334 21.06 -25.57 -12.35
C ARG A 334 21.87 -26.84 -12.60
N VAL A 335 22.11 -27.62 -11.54
CA VAL A 335 22.79 -28.93 -11.60
C VAL A 335 21.95 -29.90 -12.40
#